data_AF-A0A0F9DCJ2-F1
#
_entry.id   AF-A0A0F9DCJ2-F1
#
_cell.length_a   1.000
_cell.length_b   1.000
_cell.length_c   1.000
_cell.angle_alpha   90.00
_cell.angle_beta   90.00
_cell.angle_gamma   90.00
#
_symmetry.space_group_name_H-M   'P 1'
#
loop_
_entity.id
_entity.type
_entity.pdbx_description
1 polymer ?
#
loop_
_entity_poly.entity_id
_entity_poly.type
_entity_poly.pdbx_seq_one_letter_code
_entity_poly.pdbx_strand_id
1 'polypeptide(L)'
;MRTKYSQDFEMFWKVYPKKDAKLRAVAWFVKNKPTEDDVEKMLYTISFQTKQVGGRLNCERKYMPLPCTWLNDGDWLDAPSKAEQEQAKAAKVEANARREAQTEQAEKAYQEAVAKRIEKRQEQIRTEDGPKFEEMTTEQLQKIMDEHTPPLFIMRGWLIKEILQARQPA
;
A
#
# COMPACT_ATOMS: atom_id res chain seq x y z
N MET A 1 26.67 -33.23 -11.12
CA MET A 1 27.84 -32.39 -10.73
C MET A 1 28.43 -32.98 -9.46
N ARG A 2 29.75 -33.15 -9.36
CA ARG A 2 30.40 -33.66 -8.16
C ARG A 2 30.82 -32.46 -7.30
N THR A 3 30.17 -32.26 -6.16
CA THR A 3 30.47 -31.18 -5.22
C THR A 3 31.66 -31.59 -4.36
N LYS A 4 32.56 -30.63 -4.05
CA LYS A 4 33.73 -30.91 -3.18
C LYS A 4 33.32 -31.00 -1.70
N TYR A 5 32.14 -30.48 -1.36
CA TYR A 5 31.61 -30.42 0.01
C TYR A 5 30.23 -31.10 0.08
N SER A 6 29.73 -31.33 1.30
CA SER A 6 28.37 -31.84 1.51
C SER A 6 27.34 -30.86 0.95
N GLN A 7 26.21 -31.39 0.49
CA GLN A 7 25.13 -30.60 -0.10
C GLN A 7 24.60 -29.54 0.90
N ASP A 8 24.45 -29.92 2.17
CA ASP A 8 24.00 -29.02 3.23
C ASP A 8 24.94 -27.83 3.43
N PHE A 9 26.25 -28.10 3.44
CA PHE A 9 27.24 -27.04 3.54
C PHE A 9 27.21 -26.14 2.32
N GLU A 10 27.02 -26.68 1.11
CA GLU A 10 26.92 -25.86 -0.09
C GLU A 10 25.68 -24.97 -0.09
N MET A 11 24.54 -25.49 0.39
CA MET A 11 23.32 -24.70 0.56
C MET A 11 23.55 -23.54 1.55
N PHE A 12 24.10 -23.84 2.73
CA PHE A 12 24.51 -22.82 3.71
C PHE A 12 25.49 -21.81 3.10
N TRP A 13 26.55 -22.30 2.47
CA TRP A 13 27.60 -21.48 1.88
C TRP A 13 27.12 -20.67 0.68
N LYS A 14 26.01 -21.02 0.03
CA LYS A 14 25.43 -20.21 -1.05
C LYS A 14 24.70 -18.99 -0.49
N VAL A 15 23.98 -19.14 0.63
CA VAL A 15 23.12 -18.07 1.19
C VAL A 15 23.88 -17.12 2.12
N TYR A 16 24.88 -17.59 2.87
CA TYR A 16 25.53 -16.76 3.90
C TYR A 16 26.26 -15.50 3.34
N PRO A 17 25.91 -14.26 3.66
CA PRO A 17 26.43 -13.06 2.98
C PRO A 17 27.95 -12.86 3.09
N LYS A 18 28.58 -13.31 4.18
CA LYS A 18 30.03 -13.17 4.42
C LYS A 18 30.80 -14.46 4.12
N LYS A 19 31.42 -14.53 2.94
CA LYS A 19 32.10 -15.74 2.42
C LYS A 19 33.56 -15.90 2.91
N ASP A 20 33.84 -15.62 4.17
CA ASP A 20 35.19 -15.69 4.74
C ASP A 20 35.41 -16.97 5.55
N ALA A 21 36.68 -17.38 5.70
CA ALA A 21 37.09 -18.53 6.51
C ALA A 21 36.35 -19.85 6.18
N LYS A 22 36.09 -20.12 4.88
CA LYS A 22 35.34 -21.27 4.38
C LYS A 22 35.74 -22.60 5.03
N LEU A 23 37.05 -22.88 5.12
CA LEU A 23 37.56 -24.12 5.68
C LEU A 23 37.16 -24.34 7.15
N ARG A 24 37.05 -23.27 7.94
CA ARG A 24 36.61 -23.37 9.34
C ARG A 24 35.12 -23.72 9.43
N ALA A 25 34.30 -23.13 8.57
CA ALA A 25 32.87 -23.48 8.49
C ALA A 25 32.67 -24.92 7.99
N VAL A 26 33.47 -25.38 7.00
CA VAL A 26 33.45 -26.79 6.56
C VAL A 26 33.81 -27.72 7.72
N ALA A 27 34.88 -27.41 8.47
CA ALA A 27 35.29 -28.21 9.62
C ALA A 27 34.18 -28.30 10.68
N TRP A 28 33.41 -27.22 10.87
CA TRP A 28 32.24 -27.24 11.75
C TRP A 28 31.16 -28.23 11.29
N PHE A 29 30.81 -28.22 9.99
CA PHE A 29 29.83 -29.16 9.43
C PHE A 29 30.28 -30.61 9.54
N VAL A 30 31.57 -30.88 9.31
CA VAL A 30 32.15 -32.22 9.44
C VAL A 30 32.12 -32.70 10.90
N LYS A 31 32.41 -31.79 11.86
CA LYS A 31 32.43 -32.10 13.29
C LYS A 31 31.03 -32.32 13.86
N ASN A 32 30.10 -31.40 13.59
CA ASN A 32 28.80 -31.36 14.25
C ASN A 32 27.71 -32.14 13.50
N LYS A 33 27.86 -32.36 12.19
CA LYS A 33 26.92 -33.12 11.35
C LYS A 33 25.46 -32.69 11.59
N PRO A 34 25.12 -31.42 11.30
CA PRO A 34 23.77 -30.91 11.53
C PRO A 34 22.73 -31.76 10.78
N THR A 35 21.55 -31.90 11.36
CA THR A 35 20.43 -32.59 10.72
C THR A 35 19.82 -31.73 9.61
N GLU A 36 18.97 -32.32 8.76
CA GLU A 36 18.24 -31.56 7.73
C GLU A 36 17.43 -30.40 8.34
N ASP A 37 16.73 -30.66 9.46
CA ASP A 37 15.99 -29.64 10.22
C ASP A 37 16.89 -28.50 10.72
N ASP A 38 18.11 -28.81 11.16
CA ASP A 38 19.06 -27.80 11.62
C ASP A 38 19.52 -26.92 10.46
N VAL A 39 19.80 -27.53 9.31
CA VAL A 39 20.20 -26.81 8.08
C VAL A 39 19.07 -25.90 7.60
N GLU A 40 17.83 -26.37 7.63
CA GLU A 40 16.66 -25.54 7.31
C GLU A 40 16.55 -24.33 8.25
N LYS A 41 16.71 -24.54 9.57
CA LYS A 41 16.74 -23.44 10.56
C LYS A 41 17.87 -22.46 10.27
N MET A 42 19.06 -22.94 9.93
CA MET A 42 20.18 -22.08 9.57
C MET A 42 19.86 -21.21 8.36
N LEU A 43 19.41 -21.81 7.26
CA LEU A 43 19.06 -21.09 6.02
C LEU A 43 17.97 -20.06 6.26
N TYR A 44 16.97 -20.43 7.06
CA TYR A 44 15.90 -19.53 7.45
C TYR A 44 16.43 -18.34 8.25
N THR A 45 17.21 -18.60 9.30
CA THR A 45 17.76 -17.57 10.18
C THR A 45 18.60 -16.56 9.40
N ILE A 46 19.45 -17.05 8.50
CA ILE A 46 20.25 -16.18 7.62
C ILE A 46 19.32 -15.27 6.82
N SER A 47 18.26 -15.82 6.21
CA SER A 47 17.31 -15.03 5.43
C SER A 47 16.59 -13.96 6.27
N PHE A 48 16.26 -14.28 7.53
CA PHE A 48 15.60 -13.37 8.47
C PHE A 48 16.55 -12.24 8.89
N GLN A 49 17.73 -12.58 9.40
CA GLN A 49 18.74 -11.61 9.84
C GLN A 49 19.17 -10.69 8.70
N THR A 50 19.33 -11.22 7.48
CA THR A 50 19.66 -10.44 6.27
C THR A 50 18.61 -9.36 5.97
N LYS A 51 17.32 -9.70 6.11
CA LYS A 51 16.22 -8.74 5.93
C LYS A 51 16.19 -7.67 7.02
N GLN A 52 16.46 -8.04 8.28
CA GLN A 52 16.48 -7.09 9.41
C GLN A 52 17.59 -6.04 9.27
N VAL A 53 18.74 -6.43 8.72
CA VAL A 53 19.92 -5.54 8.54
C VAL A 53 19.78 -4.62 7.31
N GLY A 54 18.64 -4.66 6.61
CA GLY A 54 18.27 -3.71 5.55
C GLY A 54 18.54 -4.19 4.12
N GLY A 55 18.76 -5.50 3.91
CA GLY A 55 18.75 -6.14 2.58
C GLY A 55 19.79 -5.64 1.56
N ARG A 56 20.76 -4.82 1.98
CA ARG A 56 21.89 -4.39 1.16
C ARG A 56 23.11 -5.23 1.50
N LEU A 57 23.72 -5.83 0.47
CA LEU A 57 24.88 -6.73 0.55
C LEU A 57 26.07 -6.17 1.36
N ASN A 58 26.23 -4.86 1.42
CA ASN A 58 27.28 -4.20 2.20
C ASN A 58 26.94 -4.04 3.69
N CYS A 59 25.65 -3.85 4.03
CA CYS A 59 25.20 -3.80 5.42
C CYS A 59 25.26 -5.19 6.05
N GLU A 60 24.78 -6.21 5.33
CA GLU A 60 24.77 -7.61 5.77
C GLU A 60 26.18 -8.11 6.14
N ARG A 61 27.19 -7.82 5.30
CA ARG A 61 28.59 -8.20 5.57
C ARG A 61 29.23 -7.48 6.75
N LYS A 62 28.76 -6.27 7.09
CA LYS A 62 29.29 -5.47 8.19
C LYS A 62 28.82 -5.98 9.55
N TYR A 63 27.55 -6.38 9.65
CA TYR A 63 26.93 -6.75 10.93
C TYR A 63 26.83 -8.25 11.16
N MET A 64 26.92 -9.08 10.11
CA MET A 64 26.92 -10.53 10.29
C MET A 64 28.33 -11.03 10.71
N PRO A 65 28.42 -11.89 11.74
CA PRO A 65 29.69 -12.49 12.15
C PRO A 65 30.31 -13.38 11.05
N LEU A 66 31.49 -13.94 11.32
CA LEU A 66 32.06 -14.95 10.43
C LEU A 66 31.21 -16.23 10.50
N PRO A 67 31.09 -17.00 9.40
CA PRO A 67 30.21 -18.16 9.36
C PRO A 67 30.54 -19.21 10.42
N CYS A 68 31.82 -19.43 10.72
CA CYS A 68 32.20 -20.35 11.79
C CYS A 68 31.83 -19.82 13.19
N THR A 69 31.96 -18.52 13.42
CA THR A 69 31.56 -17.88 14.68
C THR A 69 30.05 -18.01 14.89
N TRP A 70 29.27 -17.61 13.88
CA TRP A 70 27.81 -17.74 13.87
C TRP A 70 27.31 -19.17 14.12
N LEU A 71 27.97 -20.16 13.52
CA LEU A 71 27.64 -21.57 13.72
C LEU A 71 27.97 -22.06 15.15
N ASN A 72 29.08 -21.58 15.72
CA ASN A 72 29.49 -21.94 17.09
C ASN A 72 28.64 -21.27 18.15
N ASP A 73 28.27 -20.01 17.93
CA ASP A 73 27.51 -19.20 18.88
C ASP A 73 26.04 -19.62 18.94
N GLY A 74 25.58 -20.42 17.97
CA GLY A 74 24.21 -20.94 17.96
C GLY A 74 23.18 -19.92 17.50
N ASP A 75 23.60 -18.85 16.82
CA ASP A 75 22.74 -17.76 16.34
C ASP A 75 21.57 -18.24 15.46
N TRP A 76 21.69 -19.44 14.88
CA TRP A 76 20.67 -20.11 14.08
C TRP A 76 19.48 -20.66 14.88
N LEU A 77 19.56 -20.67 16.21
CA LEU A 77 18.49 -21.09 17.11
C LEU A 77 17.53 -19.96 17.45
N ASP A 78 17.94 -18.70 17.30
CA ASP A 78 17.17 -17.51 17.70
C ASP A 78 16.13 -17.05 16.66
N ALA A 79 16.01 -17.76 15.53
CA ALA A 79 15.04 -17.39 14.51
C ALA A 79 13.62 -17.81 14.88
N PRO A 80 12.60 -17.01 14.48
CA PRO A 80 11.21 -17.37 14.73
C PRO A 80 10.86 -18.69 14.02
N SER A 81 10.18 -19.55 14.75
CA SER A 81 9.66 -20.83 14.27
C SER A 81 8.72 -20.64 13.08
N LYS A 82 8.54 -21.70 12.29
CA LYS A 82 7.61 -21.69 11.14
C LYS A 82 6.19 -21.27 11.53
N ALA A 83 5.73 -21.66 12.72
CA ALA A 83 4.42 -21.27 13.26
C ALA A 83 4.32 -19.76 13.50
N GLU A 84 5.32 -19.15 14.16
CA GLU A 84 5.36 -17.71 14.40
C GLU A 84 5.40 -16.92 13.08
N GLN A 85 6.01 -17.49 12.03
CA GLN A 85 6.03 -16.89 10.70
C GLN A 85 4.67 -16.89 10.02
N GLU A 86 3.94 -18.00 10.09
CA GLU A 86 2.60 -18.12 9.51
C GLU A 86 1.65 -17.16 10.21
N GLN A 87 1.75 -17.04 11.53
CA GLN A 87 1.02 -16.05 12.31
C GLN A 87 1.38 -14.61 11.89
N ALA A 88 2.66 -14.30 11.74
CA ALA A 88 3.11 -12.98 11.30
C ALA A 88 2.65 -12.63 9.87
N LYS A 89 2.60 -13.62 8.96
CA LYS A 89 2.07 -13.44 7.60
C LYS A 89 0.57 -13.20 7.63
N ALA A 90 -0.18 -14.02 8.37
CA ALA A 90 -1.63 -13.86 8.53
C ALA A 90 -1.98 -12.48 9.10
N ALA A 91 -1.25 -12.04 10.14
CA ALA A 91 -1.45 -10.72 10.75
C ALA A 91 -1.20 -9.57 9.76
N LYS A 92 -0.22 -9.70 8.85
CA LYS A 92 0.03 -8.69 7.80
C LYS A 92 -1.09 -8.64 6.76
N VAL A 93 -1.61 -9.81 6.35
CA VAL A 93 -2.74 -9.88 5.41
C VAL A 93 -3.98 -9.23 6.04
N GLU A 94 -4.25 -9.55 7.30
CA GLU A 94 -5.36 -8.94 8.02
C GLU A 94 -5.19 -7.43 8.19
N ALA A 95 -3.99 -6.96 8.52
CA ALA A 95 -3.70 -5.53 8.62
C ALA A 95 -3.90 -4.79 7.29
N ASN A 96 -3.55 -5.41 6.16
CA ASN A 96 -3.79 -4.84 4.84
C ASN A 96 -5.28 -4.81 4.50
N ALA A 97 -6.01 -5.90 4.75
CA ALA A 97 -7.46 -5.94 4.56
C ALA A 97 -8.18 -4.89 5.42
N ARG A 98 -7.73 -4.67 6.66
CA ARG A 98 -8.25 -3.60 7.53
C ARG A 98 -7.98 -2.21 6.95
N ARG A 99 -6.81 -1.98 6.35
CA ARG A 99 -6.48 -0.71 5.68
C ARG A 99 -7.35 -0.49 4.44
N GLU A 100 -7.54 -1.52 3.62
CA GLU A 100 -8.39 -1.48 2.44
C GLU A 100 -9.85 -1.17 2.82
N ALA A 101 -10.38 -1.85 3.83
CA ALA A 101 -11.72 -1.57 4.35
C ALA A 101 -11.84 -0.13 4.89
N GLN A 102 -10.80 0.38 5.57
CA GLN A 102 -10.77 1.77 6.01
C GLN A 102 -10.75 2.76 4.84
N THR A 103 -10.01 2.47 3.76
CA THR A 103 -10.00 3.31 2.56
C THR A 103 -11.36 3.31 1.85
N GLU A 104 -11.99 2.15 1.69
CA GLU A 104 -13.32 2.04 1.08
C GLU A 104 -14.38 2.78 1.91
N GLN A 105 -14.34 2.65 3.24
CA GLN A 105 -15.23 3.39 4.13
C GLN A 105 -15.02 4.90 4.03
N ALA A 106 -13.76 5.35 3.97
CA ALA A 106 -13.43 6.77 3.80
C ALA A 106 -13.90 7.30 2.44
N GLU A 107 -13.71 6.53 1.37
CA GLU A 107 -14.20 6.87 0.02
C GLU A 107 -15.72 6.97 -0.01
N LYS A 108 -16.43 6.00 0.58
CA LYS A 108 -17.89 6.02 0.66
C LYS A 108 -18.39 7.23 1.46
N ALA A 109 -17.75 7.55 2.58
CA ALA A 109 -18.07 8.73 3.38
C ALA A 109 -17.84 10.03 2.59
N TYR A 110 -16.78 10.11 1.78
CA TYR A 110 -16.53 11.24 0.89
C TYR A 110 -17.63 11.40 -0.15
N GLN A 111 -18.01 10.32 -0.84
CA GLN A 111 -19.08 10.36 -1.84
C GLN A 111 -20.41 10.78 -1.22
N GLU A 112 -20.73 10.29 -0.02
CA GLU A 112 -21.94 10.68 0.70
C GLU A 112 -21.91 12.16 1.10
N ALA A 113 -20.79 12.68 1.58
CA ALA A 113 -20.63 14.09 1.91
C ALA A 113 -20.79 14.99 0.68
N VAL A 114 -20.24 14.57 -0.47
CA VAL A 114 -20.43 15.26 -1.75
C VAL A 114 -21.90 15.23 -2.16
N ALA A 115 -22.57 14.08 -2.09
CA ALA A 115 -23.98 13.95 -2.41
C ALA A 115 -24.86 14.85 -1.55
N LYS A 116 -24.64 14.88 -0.23
CA LYS A 116 -25.33 15.77 0.72
C LYS A 116 -25.10 17.25 0.37
N ARG A 117 -23.88 17.61 -0.04
CA ARG A 117 -23.55 18.98 -0.46
C ARG A 117 -24.27 19.37 -1.76
N ILE A 118 -24.37 18.45 -2.71
CA ILE A 118 -25.12 18.64 -3.96
C ILE A 118 -26.61 18.81 -3.64
N GLU A 119 -27.20 17.92 -2.84
CA GLU A 119 -28.60 17.98 -2.46
C GLU A 119 -28.95 19.27 -1.71
N LYS A 120 -28.14 19.65 -0.71
CA LYS A 120 -28.30 20.92 0.00
C LYS A 120 -28.27 22.11 -0.96
N ARG A 121 -27.38 22.09 -1.95
CA ARG A 121 -27.31 23.15 -2.96
C ARG A 121 -28.50 23.14 -3.91
N GLN A 122 -29.01 21.98 -4.30
CA GLN A 122 -30.23 21.88 -5.10
C GLN A 122 -31.45 22.40 -4.36
N GLU A 123 -31.57 22.09 -3.06
CA GLU A 123 -32.65 22.61 -2.22
C GLU A 123 -32.55 24.12 -2.05
N GLN A 124 -31.35 24.67 -1.83
CA GLN A 124 -31.13 26.12 -1.78
C GLN A 124 -31.52 26.82 -3.09
N ILE A 125 -31.15 26.23 -4.23
CA ILE A 125 -31.58 26.71 -5.55
C ILE A 125 -33.11 26.65 -5.68
N ARG A 126 -33.76 25.61 -5.15
CA ARG A 126 -35.21 25.46 -5.19
C ARG A 126 -35.94 26.49 -4.32
N THR A 127 -35.43 26.80 -3.13
CA THR A 127 -36.15 27.61 -2.13
C THR A 127 -35.78 29.09 -2.12
N GLU A 128 -34.53 29.46 -2.40
CA GLU A 128 -34.03 30.84 -2.27
C GLU A 128 -33.78 31.51 -3.62
N ASP A 129 -33.12 30.80 -4.54
CA ASP A 129 -32.65 31.41 -5.80
C ASP A 129 -33.62 31.21 -6.99
N GLY A 130 -34.40 30.12 -6.99
CA GLY A 130 -35.35 29.77 -8.05
C GLY A 130 -36.52 30.76 -8.21
N PRO A 131 -37.26 31.08 -7.14
CA PRO A 131 -38.37 32.05 -7.20
C PRO A 131 -37.88 33.45 -7.60
N LYS A 132 -36.68 33.83 -7.13
CA LYS A 132 -36.03 35.12 -7.42
C LYS A 132 -35.67 35.28 -8.91
N PHE A 133 -35.48 34.18 -9.63
CA PHE A 133 -35.12 34.15 -11.05
C PHE A 133 -36.34 34.06 -11.98
N GLU A 134 -37.42 33.44 -11.53
CA GLU A 134 -38.71 33.43 -12.23
C GLU A 134 -39.34 34.82 -12.26
N GLU A 135 -39.25 35.56 -11.15
CA GLU A 135 -39.75 36.94 -11.00
C GLU A 135 -38.84 38.02 -11.64
N MET A 136 -37.61 37.66 -12.05
CA MET A 136 -36.71 38.58 -12.74
C MET A 136 -37.15 38.85 -14.18
N THR A 137 -37.15 40.14 -14.56
CA THR A 137 -37.43 40.58 -15.93
C THR A 137 -36.29 40.24 -16.88
N THR A 138 -36.59 40.14 -18.17
CA THR A 138 -35.63 39.83 -19.23
C THR A 138 -34.48 40.85 -19.30
N GLU A 139 -34.75 42.13 -19.06
CA GLU A 139 -33.73 43.19 -19.05
C GLU A 139 -32.77 43.04 -17.86
N GLN A 140 -33.28 42.65 -16.69
CA GLN A 140 -32.46 42.39 -15.51
C GLN A 140 -31.58 41.14 -15.70
N LEU A 141 -32.08 40.12 -16.39
CA LEU A 141 -31.31 38.93 -16.75
C LEU A 141 -30.19 39.26 -17.75
N GLN A 142 -30.50 40.09 -18.75
CA GLN A 142 -29.54 40.52 -19.78
C GLN A 142 -28.39 41.34 -19.17
N LYS A 143 -28.71 42.27 -18.26
CA LYS A 143 -27.70 43.09 -17.57
C LYS A 143 -26.70 42.25 -16.75
N ILE A 144 -27.15 41.18 -16.12
CA ILE A 144 -26.27 40.27 -15.37
C ILE A 144 -25.37 39.45 -16.31
N MET A 145 -25.85 39.13 -17.52
CA MET A 145 -25.07 38.42 -18.55
C MET A 145 -23.99 39.31 -19.17
N ASP A 146 -24.23 40.61 -19.28
CA ASP A 146 -23.29 41.56 -19.88
C ASP A 146 -22.18 42.01 -18.90
N GLU A 147 -22.44 42.02 -17.59
CA GLU A 147 -21.49 42.48 -16.56
C GLU A 147 -20.53 41.39 -16.05
N HIS A 148 -20.90 40.10 -16.13
CA HIS A 148 -20.07 38.98 -15.65
C HIS A 148 -20.27 37.69 -16.45
N THR A 149 -19.26 36.81 -16.50
CA THR A 149 -19.44 35.43 -17.03
C THR A 149 -20.43 34.68 -16.14
N PRO A 150 -21.64 34.35 -16.63
CA PRO A 150 -22.71 33.92 -15.74
C PRO A 150 -22.48 32.48 -15.26
N PRO A 151 -22.75 32.18 -13.98
CA PRO A 151 -22.74 30.82 -13.47
C PRO A 151 -23.65 29.88 -14.29
N LEU A 152 -23.27 28.61 -14.43
CA LEU A 152 -23.98 27.61 -15.25
C LEU A 152 -25.50 27.49 -14.96
N PHE A 153 -25.93 27.79 -13.73
CA PHE A 153 -27.35 27.75 -13.37
C PHE A 153 -28.17 28.91 -13.97
N ILE A 154 -27.56 30.08 -14.17
CA ILE A 154 -28.17 31.24 -14.85
C ILE A 154 -28.32 30.96 -16.35
N MET A 155 -27.29 30.37 -16.98
CA MET A 155 -27.35 29.96 -18.39
C MET A 155 -28.41 28.87 -18.61
N ARG A 156 -28.55 27.93 -17.68
CA ARG A 156 -29.59 26.88 -17.76
C ARG A 156 -31.01 27.45 -17.62
N GLY A 157 -31.22 28.41 -16.71
CA GLY A 157 -32.50 29.09 -16.54
C GLY A 157 -32.92 29.91 -17.77
N TRP A 158 -31.97 30.62 -18.39
CA TRP A 158 -32.19 31.38 -19.61
C TRP A 158 -32.55 30.48 -20.80
N LEU A 159 -31.82 29.37 -21.00
CA LEU A 159 -32.10 28.41 -22.07
C LEU A 159 -33.51 27.80 -21.97
N ILE A 160 -33.99 27.54 -20.73
CA ILE A 160 -35.35 27.03 -20.51
C ILE A 160 -36.40 28.12 -20.85
N LYS A 161 -36.19 29.37 -20.43
CA LYS A 161 -37.09 30.49 -20.78
C LYS A 161 -37.14 30.71 -22.30
N GLU A 162 -36.00 30.64 -22.98
CA GLU A 162 -35.90 30.81 -24.44
C GLU A 162 -36.56 29.67 -25.23
N ILE A 163 -36.39 28.41 -24.78
CA ILE A 163 -37.10 27.26 -25.36
C ILE A 163 -38.62 27.37 -25.15
N LEU A 164 -39.07 27.88 -24.00
CA LEU A 164 -40.50 28.09 -23.73
C LEU A 164 -41.10 29.25 -24.55
N GLN A 165 -40.34 30.33 -24.76
CA GLN A 165 -40.73 31.46 -25.62
C GLN A 165 -40.81 31.04 -27.10
N ALA A 166 -39.86 30.23 -27.58
CA ALA A 166 -39.87 29.69 -28.94
C ALA A 166 -41.01 28.68 -29.21
N ARG A 167 -41.71 28.21 -28.16
CA ARG A 167 -42.80 27.24 -28.25
C ARG A 167 -44.19 27.86 -28.18
N GLN A 168 -44.31 29.17 -27.93
CA GLN A 168 -45.60 29.86 -28.06
C GLN A 168 -45.83 30.18 -29.55
N PRO A 169 -46.88 29.63 -30.20
CA PRO A 169 -47.19 30.02 -31.57
C PRO A 169 -47.63 31.49 -31.59
N ALA A 170 -47.20 32.20 -32.64
CA ALA A 170 -47.58 33.58 -32.93
C ALA A 170 -49.10 33.75 -33.11
#